data_AF-A0A7J2IYU3-F1
#
_entry.id   AF-A0A7J2IYU3-F1
#
_cell.length_a   1.000
_cell.length_b   1.000
_cell.length_c   1.000
_cell.angle_alpha   90.00
_cell.angle_beta   90.00
_cell.angle_gamma   90.00
#
_symmetry.space_group_name_H-M   'P 1'
#
loop_
_entity.id
_entity.type
_entity.pdbx_description
1 polymer ?
#
loop_
_entity_poly.entity_id
_entity_poly.type
_entity_poly.pdbx_seq_one_letter_code
_entity_poly.pdbx_strand_id
1 'polypeptide(L)'
;MIFAVKVITNKESQAAEFIAERAKKKNLNIFSVTQAPGLRGYVFVESTDSETVKEAITKLPYVKGMLTKKLSYEDIEPVVKPSPETISIEKNDIVEILTEPFKREKAKVVRVDKAKGKVTIELLEATVPIPIVVDIDNVKVIRRTKEE
;
A
#
# COMPACT_ATOMS: atom_id res chain seq x y z
N MET A 1 9.33 19.32 8.15
CA MET A 1 10.12 18.75 7.03
C MET A 1 10.04 17.24 7.12
N ILE A 2 10.00 16.54 5.99
CA ILE A 2 9.85 15.08 5.96
C ILE A 2 11.17 14.43 5.57
N PHE A 3 11.55 13.39 6.32
CA PHE A 3 12.78 12.64 6.11
C PHE A 3 12.46 11.14 6.01
N ALA A 4 13.14 10.46 5.09
CA ALA A 4 13.06 9.02 4.96
C ALA A 4 14.17 8.35 5.78
N VAL A 5 13.76 7.45 6.67
CA VAL A 5 14.65 6.65 7.51
C VAL A 5 14.62 5.21 6.99
N LYS A 6 15.79 4.70 6.64
CA LYS A 6 16.00 3.33 6.19
C LYS A 6 15.98 2.40 7.39
N VAL A 7 15.16 1.36 7.32
CA VAL A 7 14.98 0.36 8.37
C VAL A 7 15.19 -1.04 7.84
N ILE A 8 15.20 -2.02 8.73
CA ILE A 8 15.17 -3.44 8.35
C ILE A 8 13.76 -3.77 7.84
N THR A 9 13.72 -4.48 6.70
CA THR A 9 12.49 -4.96 6.09
C THR A 9 11.69 -5.84 7.06
N ASN A 10 10.36 -5.71 7.09
CA ASN A 10 9.43 -6.40 8.00
C ASN A 10 9.58 -6.00 9.48
N LYS A 11 10.31 -4.91 9.76
CA LYS A 11 10.49 -4.32 11.10
C LYS A 11 10.13 -2.84 11.13
N GLU A 12 9.41 -2.36 10.13
CA GLU A 12 9.00 -0.95 9.97
C GLU A 12 8.14 -0.48 11.14
N SER A 13 7.16 -1.28 11.57
CA SER A 13 6.28 -0.92 12.69
C SER A 13 7.03 -0.83 14.01
N GLN A 14 7.92 -1.79 14.28
CA GLN A 14 8.75 -1.78 15.50
C GLN A 14 9.74 -0.62 15.50
N ALA A 15 10.36 -0.33 14.34
CA ALA A 15 11.25 0.81 14.20
C ALA A 15 10.51 2.15 14.39
N ALA A 16 9.33 2.31 13.79
CA ALA A 16 8.49 3.50 13.95
C ALA A 16 8.12 3.74 15.41
N GLU A 17 7.72 2.68 16.12
CA GLU A 17 7.37 2.73 17.54
C GLU A 17 8.58 3.15 18.40
N PHE A 18 9.75 2.57 18.18
CA PHE A 18 10.96 2.97 18.91
C PHE A 18 11.38 4.41 18.64
N ILE A 19 11.24 4.89 17.39
CA ILE A 19 11.51 6.29 17.05
C ILE A 19 10.53 7.21 17.80
N ALA A 20 9.24 6.86 17.81
CA ALA A 20 8.21 7.64 18.51
C ALA A 20 8.43 7.67 20.03
N GLU A 21 8.76 6.52 20.65
CA GLU A 21 9.10 6.46 22.07
C GLU A 21 10.32 7.30 22.40
N ARG A 22 11.37 7.23 21.56
CA ARG A 22 12.61 7.99 21.73
C ARG A 22 12.34 9.48 21.67
N ALA A 23 11.53 9.91 20.69
CA ALA A 23 11.12 11.29 20.53
C ALA A 23 10.42 11.82 21.79
N LYS A 24 9.47 11.05 22.34
CA LYS A 24 8.77 11.39 23.58
C LYS A 24 9.71 11.44 24.79
N LYS A 25 10.56 10.41 24.97
CA LYS A 25 11.49 10.30 26.11
C LYS A 25 12.51 11.44 26.15
N LYS A 26 12.96 11.92 24.99
CA LYS A 26 13.94 12.99 24.85
C LYS A 26 13.32 14.37 24.58
N ASN A 27 12.00 14.46 24.51
CA ASN A 27 11.26 15.66 24.15
C ASN A 27 11.79 16.32 22.85
N LEU A 28 12.01 15.50 21.82
CA LEU A 28 12.51 15.93 20.51
C LEU A 28 11.37 16.54 19.68
N ASN A 29 11.72 17.50 18.82
CA ASN A 29 10.78 18.15 17.89
C ASN A 29 10.43 17.25 16.69
N ILE A 30 9.86 16.08 16.97
CA ILE A 30 9.31 15.15 15.97
C ILE A 30 7.80 15.23 16.05
N PHE A 31 7.17 15.61 14.95
CA PHE A 31 5.73 15.80 14.86
C PHE A 31 5.00 14.51 14.53
N SER A 32 5.56 13.70 13.64
CA SER A 32 4.95 12.45 13.21
C SER A 32 5.98 11.41 12.76
N VAL A 33 5.62 10.13 12.91
CA VAL A 33 6.36 8.98 12.37
C VAL A 33 5.36 8.09 11.65
N THR A 34 5.56 7.89 10.36
CA THR A 34 4.60 7.22 9.49
C THR A 34 5.25 6.08 8.73
N GLN A 35 4.53 4.97 8.63
CA GLN A 35 4.89 3.82 7.83
C GLN A 35 4.19 3.95 6.47
N ALA A 36 4.85 3.53 5.40
CA ALA A 36 4.24 3.47 4.08
C ALA A 36 3.94 2.00 3.72
N PRO A 37 2.66 1.58 3.69
CA PRO A 37 2.31 0.18 3.38
C PRO A 37 2.86 -0.30 2.03
N GLY A 38 2.97 0.60 1.05
CA GLY A 38 3.51 0.30 -0.28
C GLY A 38 5.04 0.29 -0.38
N LEU A 39 5.77 0.70 0.67
CA LEU A 39 7.23 0.84 0.64
C LEU A 39 7.89 0.08 1.78
N ARG A 40 8.56 -1.01 1.42
CA ARG A 40 9.30 -1.87 2.34
C ARG A 40 10.67 -1.28 2.69
N GLY A 41 11.06 -1.39 3.96
CA GLY A 41 12.37 -0.99 4.47
C GLY A 41 12.55 0.51 4.71
N TYR A 42 11.46 1.29 4.71
CA TYR A 42 11.49 2.73 4.99
C TYR A 42 10.35 3.16 5.92
N VAL A 43 10.63 4.18 6.71
CA VAL A 43 9.67 4.93 7.52
C VAL A 43 9.92 6.42 7.33
N PHE A 44 8.86 7.22 7.38
CA PHE A 44 8.92 8.66 7.24
C PHE A 44 8.83 9.33 8.60
N VAL A 45 9.68 10.31 8.84
CA VAL A 45 9.73 11.08 10.07
C VAL A 45 9.58 12.56 9.73
N GLU A 46 8.65 13.23 10.40
CA GLU A 46 8.43 14.65 10.26
C GLU A 46 9.04 15.41 11.45
N SER A 47 9.90 16.38 11.16
CA SER A 47 10.60 17.17 12.16
C SER A 47 10.93 18.58 11.67
N THR A 48 11.35 19.45 12.59
CA THR A 48 11.86 20.80 12.31
C THR A 48 13.13 20.78 11.47
N ASP A 49 14.02 19.84 11.76
CA ASP A 49 15.38 19.80 11.21
C ASP A 49 15.91 18.35 11.13
N SER A 50 17.01 18.18 10.39
CA SER A 50 17.60 16.86 10.14
C SER A 50 18.44 16.34 11.31
N GLU A 51 18.89 17.22 12.22
CA GLU A 51 19.69 16.83 13.37
C GLU A 51 18.83 16.17 14.44
N THR A 52 17.64 16.71 14.68
CA THR A 52 16.62 16.13 15.56
C THR A 52 16.26 14.71 15.12
N VAL A 53 16.09 14.47 13.82
CA VAL A 53 15.83 13.12 13.30
C VAL A 53 17.04 12.20 13.48
N LYS A 54 18.25 12.68 13.20
CA LYS A 54 19.48 11.92 13.45
C LYS A 54 19.59 11.52 14.92
N GLU A 55 19.30 12.43 15.84
CA GLU A 55 19.34 12.16 17.27
C GLU A 55 18.31 11.10 17.66
N ALA A 56 17.10 11.18 17.09
CA ALA A 56 16.05 10.21 17.35
C ALA A 56 16.41 8.81 16.87
N ILE A 57 17.09 8.67 15.73
CA ILE A 57 17.44 7.35 15.16
C ILE A 57 18.78 6.79 15.65
N THR A 58 19.59 7.59 16.33
CA THR A 58 20.93 7.19 16.75
C THR A 58 20.89 6.02 17.72
N LYS A 59 21.59 4.93 17.36
CA LYS A 59 21.67 3.68 18.13
C LYS A 59 20.30 3.02 18.39
N LEU A 60 19.29 3.27 17.54
CA LEU A 60 18.03 2.54 17.61
C LEU A 60 18.12 1.18 16.91
N PRO A 61 17.50 0.13 17.48
CA PRO A 61 17.39 -1.16 16.81
C PRO A 61 16.58 -1.04 15.53
N TYR A 62 16.89 -1.88 14.55
CA TYR A 62 16.21 -1.97 13.24
C TYR A 62 16.35 -0.74 12.33
N VAL A 63 17.00 0.34 12.78
CA VAL A 63 17.29 1.51 11.96
C VAL A 63 18.68 1.42 11.34
N LYS A 64 18.77 1.63 10.03
CA LYS A 64 20.03 1.61 9.26
C LYS A 64 20.59 3.00 9.00
N GLY A 65 19.76 4.04 9.05
CA GLY A 65 20.16 5.42 8.83
C GLY A 65 19.07 6.25 8.17
N MET A 66 19.37 7.51 7.85
CA MET A 66 18.44 8.44 7.20
C MET A 66 18.99 8.84 5.83
N LEU A 67 18.09 9.08 4.88
CA LEU A 67 18.43 9.71 3.61
C LEU A 67 18.69 11.20 3.80
N THR A 68 19.75 11.73 3.17
CA THR A 68 20.12 13.14 3.29
C THR A 68 19.13 14.09 2.60
N LYS A 69 18.32 13.56 1.67
CA LYS A 69 17.34 14.34 0.90
C LYS A 69 16.10 14.63 1.76
N LYS A 70 15.68 15.90 1.75
CA LYS A 70 14.37 16.34 2.26
C LYS A 70 13.29 15.97 1.25
N LEU A 71 12.17 15.42 1.73
CA LEU A 71 11.01 15.06 0.91
C LEU A 71 9.90 16.10 1.09
N SER A 72 9.21 16.42 0.00
CA SER A 72 7.95 17.17 0.07
C SER A 72 6.79 16.24 0.40
N TYR A 73 5.61 16.80 0.69
CA TYR A 73 4.41 15.99 0.87
C TYR A 73 4.02 15.28 -0.45
N GLU A 74 4.18 15.94 -1.60
CA GLU A 74 3.85 15.35 -2.91
C GLU A 74 4.72 14.11 -3.21
N ASP A 75 5.97 14.09 -2.76
CA ASP A 75 6.87 12.94 -2.92
C ASP A 75 6.39 11.69 -2.15
N ILE A 76 5.71 11.88 -1.01
CA ILE A 76 5.31 10.78 -0.11
C ILE A 76 3.83 10.41 -0.23
N GLU A 77 2.99 11.30 -0.77
CA GLU A 77 1.56 11.10 -0.94
C GLU A 77 1.20 9.75 -1.58
N PRO A 78 1.76 9.34 -2.73
CA PRO A 78 1.36 8.08 -3.38
C PRO A 78 1.71 6.84 -2.56
N VAL A 79 2.65 6.96 -1.62
CA VAL A 79 3.17 5.84 -0.83
C VAL A 79 2.48 5.74 0.53
N VAL A 80 2.16 6.88 1.13
CA VAL A 80 1.50 6.99 2.45
C VAL A 80 -0.01 6.85 2.32
N LYS A 81 -0.57 7.43 1.26
CA LYS A 81 -1.95 7.23 0.85
C LYS A 81 -1.87 6.41 -0.43
N PRO A 82 -1.69 5.07 -0.34
CA PRO A 82 -1.94 4.26 -1.52
C PRO A 82 -3.35 4.66 -1.94
N SER A 83 -3.47 5.29 -3.11
CA SER A 83 -4.78 5.44 -3.71
C SER A 83 -5.30 4.02 -3.70
N PRO A 84 -6.42 3.72 -3.01
CA PRO A 84 -7.19 2.62 -3.49
C PRO A 84 -7.44 3.06 -4.93
N GLU A 85 -6.73 2.47 -5.88
CA GLU A 85 -7.44 2.02 -7.05
C GLU A 85 -8.56 1.23 -6.44
N THR A 86 -9.66 1.94 -6.17
CA THR A 86 -10.94 1.40 -5.89
C THR A 86 -11.14 0.70 -7.21
N ILE A 87 -10.75 -0.57 -7.25
CA ILE A 87 -11.06 -1.43 -8.36
C ILE A 87 -12.57 -1.46 -8.25
N SER A 88 -13.21 -0.49 -8.89
CA SER A 88 -14.64 -0.24 -8.84
C SER A 88 -15.22 -1.26 -9.78
N ILE A 89 -15.04 -2.53 -9.43
CA ILE A 89 -15.63 -3.64 -10.14
C ILE A 89 -17.11 -3.52 -9.87
N GLU A 90 -17.86 -3.25 -10.93
CA GLU A 90 -19.30 -3.29 -10.89
C GLU A 90 -19.78 -4.63 -11.46
N LYS A 91 -21.02 -4.99 -11.13
CA LYS A 91 -21.65 -6.15 -11.74
C LYS A 91 -21.71 -5.95 -13.26
N ASN A 92 -21.40 -6.99 -14.02
CA ASN A 92 -21.29 -7.04 -15.48
C ASN A 92 -20.00 -6.48 -16.10
N ASP A 93 -19.05 -5.95 -15.32
CA ASP A 93 -17.77 -5.55 -15.88
C ASP A 93 -17.01 -6.75 -16.46
N ILE A 94 -16.20 -6.49 -17.50
CA ILE A 94 -15.29 -7.48 -18.06
C ILE A 94 -13.93 -7.29 -17.40
N VAL A 95 -13.46 -8.34 -16.76
CA VAL A 95 -12.20 -8.38 -16.03
C VAL A 95 -11.25 -9.42 -16.63
N GLU A 96 -9.96 -9.18 -16.51
CA GLU A 96 -8.87 -10.11 -16.80
C GLU A 96 -8.39 -10.69 -15.48
N ILE A 97 -8.24 -12.02 -15.41
CA ILE A 97 -7.73 -12.70 -14.22
C ILE A 97 -6.20 -12.62 -14.23
N LEU A 98 -5.60 -12.23 -13.09
CA LEU A 98 -4.15 -12.09 -12.94
C LEU A 98 -3.48 -13.36 -12.37
N THR A 99 -4.27 -14.27 -11.81
CA THR A 99 -3.82 -15.48 -11.12
C THR A 99 -3.93 -16.73 -11.98
N GLU A 100 -2.93 -17.61 -11.89
CA GLU A 100 -2.97 -18.98 -12.40
C GLU A 100 -4.04 -19.81 -11.67
N PRO A 101 -4.73 -20.77 -12.32
CA PRO A 101 -4.49 -21.28 -13.68
C PRO A 101 -5.17 -20.49 -14.81
N PHE A 102 -6.04 -19.53 -14.49
CA PHE A 102 -6.86 -18.80 -15.47
C PHE A 102 -6.25 -17.45 -15.87
N LYS A 103 -4.91 -17.33 -15.79
CA LYS A 103 -4.24 -16.05 -15.98
C LYS A 103 -4.44 -15.54 -17.40
N ARG A 104 -4.77 -14.26 -17.53
CA ARG A 104 -5.13 -13.57 -18.78
C ARG A 104 -6.46 -14.00 -19.42
N GLU A 105 -7.21 -14.88 -18.78
CA GLU A 105 -8.56 -15.17 -19.26
C GLU A 105 -9.50 -14.02 -18.94
N LYS A 106 -10.46 -13.79 -19.86
CA LYS A 106 -11.49 -12.78 -19.72
C LYS A 106 -12.71 -13.37 -19.05
N ALA A 107 -13.20 -12.68 -18.04
CA ALA A 107 -14.37 -13.09 -17.29
C ALA A 107 -15.35 -11.92 -17.11
N LYS A 108 -16.62 -12.26 -16.99
CA LYS A 108 -17.69 -11.33 -16.66
C LYS A 108 -17.98 -11.39 -15.16
N VAL A 109 -18.14 -10.23 -14.54
CA VAL A 109 -18.45 -10.14 -13.11
C VAL A 109 -19.93 -10.41 -12.86
N VAL A 110 -20.23 -11.42 -12.06
CA VAL A 110 -21.61 -11.80 -11.67
C VAL A 110 -22.02 -11.08 -10.39
N ARG A 111 -21.11 -11.03 -9.41
CA ARG A 111 -21.35 -10.49 -8.08
C ARG A 111 -20.07 -9.97 -7.46
N VAL A 112 -20.17 -8.86 -6.73
CA VAL A 112 -19.04 -8.28 -5.96
C VAL A 112 -19.44 -8.21 -4.50
N ASP A 113 -18.61 -8.79 -3.63
CA ASP A 113 -18.72 -8.67 -2.18
C ASP A 113 -17.58 -7.75 -1.68
N LYS A 114 -17.87 -6.44 -1.62
CA LYS A 114 -16.92 -5.42 -1.18
C LYS A 114 -16.55 -5.54 0.30
N ALA A 115 -17.43 -6.12 1.13
CA ALA A 115 -17.16 -6.31 2.56
C ALA A 115 -16.12 -7.42 2.79
N LYS A 116 -16.12 -8.44 1.93
CA LYS A 116 -15.17 -9.58 1.99
C LYS A 116 -14.00 -9.48 1.02
N GLY A 117 -13.96 -8.47 0.15
CA GLY A 117 -12.93 -8.33 -0.89
C GLY A 117 -12.99 -9.43 -1.96
N LYS A 118 -14.15 -10.04 -2.18
CA LYS A 118 -14.32 -11.17 -3.12
C LYS A 118 -15.19 -10.80 -4.30
N VAL A 119 -14.88 -11.36 -5.46
CA VAL A 119 -15.66 -11.21 -6.69
C VAL A 119 -15.99 -12.59 -7.27
N THR A 120 -17.23 -12.75 -7.69
CA THR A 120 -17.70 -13.92 -8.44
C THR A 120 -17.69 -13.58 -9.92
N ILE A 121 -16.96 -14.37 -10.71
CA ILE A 121 -16.73 -14.16 -12.14
C ILE A 121 -17.12 -15.41 -12.94
N GLU A 122 -17.51 -15.21 -14.19
CA GLU A 122 -17.81 -16.26 -15.17
C GLU A 122 -16.89 -16.09 -16.38
N LEU A 123 -16.14 -17.13 -16.74
CA LEU A 123 -15.23 -17.10 -17.90
C LEU A 123 -16.02 -16.94 -19.20
N LEU A 124 -15.58 -16.03 -20.07
CA LEU A 124 -16.22 -15.79 -21.37
C LEU A 124 -15.86 -16.85 -22.41
N GLU A 125 -14.71 -17.51 -22.25
CA GLU A 125 -14.22 -18.54 -23.20
C GLU A 125 -14.69 -19.97 -22.85
N ALA A 126 -15.39 -20.14 -21.73
CA ALA A 126 -15.89 -21.44 -21.29
C ALA A 126 -17.21 -21.81 -22.01
N THR A 127 -17.29 -23.02 -22.56
CA THR A 127 -18.51 -23.58 -23.18
C THR A 127 -19.67 -23.70 -22.21
N VAL A 128 -19.37 -23.83 -20.90
CA VAL A 128 -20.35 -23.90 -19.82
C VAL A 128 -20.00 -22.81 -18.78
N PRO A 129 -20.94 -21.91 -18.44
CA PRO A 129 -20.67 -20.86 -17.46
C PRO A 129 -20.61 -21.47 -16.06
N ILE A 130 -19.41 -21.51 -15.48
CA ILE A 130 -19.19 -21.91 -14.09
C ILE A 130 -18.75 -20.67 -13.31
N PRO A 131 -19.47 -20.28 -12.24
CA PRO A 131 -19.08 -19.14 -11.42
C PRO A 131 -17.88 -19.50 -10.53
N ILE A 132 -16.82 -18.72 -10.63
CA ILE A 132 -15.58 -18.86 -9.83
C ILE A 132 -15.48 -17.65 -8.89
N VAL A 133 -15.05 -17.89 -7.65
CA VAL A 133 -14.82 -16.82 -6.65
C VAL A 133 -13.34 -16.55 -6.55
N VAL A 134 -12.93 -15.30 -6.81
CA VAL A 134 -11.55 -14.83 -6.71
C VAL A 134 -11.48 -13.56 -5.86
N ASP A 135 -10.30 -13.21 -5.38
CA ASP A 135 -10.08 -11.95 -4.66
C ASP A 135 -10.10 -10.77 -5.63
N ILE A 136 -10.58 -9.61 -5.14
CA ILE A 136 -10.74 -8.40 -5.95
C ILE A 136 -9.40 -7.87 -6.49
N ASP A 137 -8.31 -8.12 -5.77
CA ASP A 137 -6.95 -7.71 -6.15
C ASP A 137 -6.37 -8.59 -7.28
N ASN A 138 -6.95 -9.77 -7.51
CA ASN A 138 -6.50 -10.74 -8.50
C ASN A 138 -7.17 -10.56 -9.87
N VAL A 139 -7.94 -9.49 -10.04
CA VAL A 139 -8.64 -9.20 -11.28
C VAL A 139 -8.40 -7.76 -11.71
N LYS A 140 -8.25 -7.57 -13.03
CA LYS A 140 -8.03 -6.26 -13.64
C LYS A 140 -9.20 -5.92 -14.55
N VAL A 141 -9.85 -4.78 -14.33
CA VAL A 141 -10.97 -4.35 -15.20
C VAL A 141 -10.44 -3.97 -16.58
N ILE A 142 -10.97 -4.62 -17.63
CA ILE A 142 -10.61 -4.36 -19.03
C ILE A 142 -11.65 -3.44 -19.67
N ARG A 143 -12.93 -3.64 -19.35
CA ARG A 143 -14.05 -2.86 -19.87
C ARG A 143 -15.07 -2.61 -18.77
N ARG A 144 -15.37 -1.34 -18.53
CA ARG A 144 -16.48 -0.93 -17.65
C ARG A 144 -17.74 -0.82 -18.46
N THR A 145 -18.85 -1.23 -17.87
CA THR A 145 -20.18 -1.19 -18.50
C THR A 145 -20.72 0.25 -18.70
N LYS A 146 -19.95 1.28 -18.29
CA LYS A 146 -20.35 2.71 -18.32
C LYS A 146 -19.89 3.52 -19.55
N GLU A 147 -19.32 2.89 -20.58
CA GLU A 147 -19.09 3.58 -21.86
C GLU A 147 -20.26 3.31 -22.81
N GLU A 148 -21.22 4.24 -22.81
CA GLU A 148 -21.75 4.79 -24.06
C GLU A 148 -20.65 5.55 -24.80
#